data_AF-A0A3D4G3T9-F1
#
_entry.id   AF-A0A3D4G3T9-F1
#
_cell.length_a   1.000
_cell.length_b   1.000
_cell.length_c   1.000
_cell.angle_alpha   90.00
_cell.angle_beta   90.00
_cell.angle_gamma   90.00
#
_symmetry.space_group_name_H-M   'P 1'
#
loop_
_entity.id
_entity.type
_entity.pdbx_description
1 polymer ?
#
loop_
_entity_poly.entity_id
_entity_poly.type
_entity_poly.pdbx_seq_one_letter_code
_entity_poly.pdbx_strand_id
1 'polypeptide(L)'
;MGMRAVILVWAIALFGASPGGAQEFADFDYENLAFRGVGLEWGYLWPDKVEPTPSYGVRADLGYLGPGIRITPSITYWSSRMTRPEVAQLEDRVDSLIVRQQGSGAPSVALGPIDWSDVALALDAHVVWRVPYGFLTFAGVGASVHFLNGEGEAIADTFVEDL
;
A
#
# COMPACT_ATOMS: atom_id res chain seq x y z
N MET A 1 -3.94 34.75 17.96
CA MET A 1 -3.24 34.51 16.67
C MET A 1 -2.63 33.12 16.76
N GLY A 2 -2.88 32.12 15.92
CA GLY A 2 -3.68 32.04 14.71
C GLY A 2 -3.56 30.63 14.11
N MET A 3 -4.37 29.68 14.58
CA MET A 3 -4.49 28.36 13.93
C MET A 3 -5.26 28.45 12.60
N ARG A 4 -6.05 29.52 12.44
CA ARG A 4 -6.69 29.91 11.16
C ARG A 4 -5.70 30.40 10.11
N ALA A 5 -4.51 30.87 10.50
CA ALA A 5 -3.52 31.37 9.56
C ALA A 5 -2.76 30.24 8.85
N VAL A 6 -2.57 29.09 9.51
CA VAL A 6 -1.86 27.93 8.93
C VAL A 6 -2.70 27.25 7.83
N ILE A 7 -4.02 27.21 7.98
CA ILE A 7 -4.93 26.66 6.96
C ILE A 7 -4.95 27.54 5.70
N LEU A 8 -4.81 28.85 5.85
CA LEU A 8 -4.82 29.78 4.71
C LEU A 8 -3.55 29.67 3.84
N VAL A 9 -2.39 29.37 4.45
CA VAL A 9 -1.11 29.25 3.74
C VAL A 9 -1.06 27.99 2.87
N TRP A 10 -1.65 26.87 3.32
CA TRP A 10 -1.78 25.66 2.51
C TRP A 10 -2.79 25.81 1.36
N ALA A 11 -3.88 26.54 1.57
CA ALA A 11 -4.86 26.81 0.52
C ALA A 11 -4.26 27.65 -0.62
N ILE A 12 -3.48 28.69 -0.31
CA ILE A 12 -2.89 29.57 -1.34
C ILE A 12 -1.80 28.84 -2.16
N ALA A 13 -1.08 27.88 -1.57
CA ALA A 13 -0.11 27.06 -2.30
C ALA A 13 -0.76 26.13 -3.35
N LEU A 14 -2.02 25.74 -3.15
CA LEU A 14 -2.79 24.91 -4.08
C LEU A 14 -3.42 25.72 -5.24
N PHE A 15 -3.72 27.01 -5.05
CA PHE A 15 -4.37 27.85 -6.07
C PHE A 15 -3.40 28.65 -6.95
N GLY A 16 -2.09 28.61 -6.69
CA GLY A 16 -1.06 29.23 -7.54
C GLY A 16 -0.68 28.41 -8.79
N ALA A 17 -1.26 27.23 -8.97
CA ALA A 17 -1.09 26.43 -10.18
C ALA A 17 -1.73 27.18 -11.36
N SER A 18 -0.89 27.70 -12.26
CA SER A 18 -1.37 28.27 -13.53
C SER A 18 -2.19 27.20 -14.27
N PRO A 19 -3.27 27.55 -14.97
CA PRO A 19 -4.04 26.59 -15.75
C PRO A 19 -3.10 25.96 -16.79
N GLY A 20 -2.71 24.71 -16.56
CA GLY A 20 -2.15 23.87 -17.60
C GLY A 20 -3.21 23.77 -18.69
N GLY A 21 -2.84 24.09 -19.93
CA GLY A 21 -3.72 23.95 -21.08
C GLY A 21 -4.34 22.56 -21.10
N ALA A 22 -5.61 22.46 -21.49
CA ALA A 22 -6.30 21.19 -21.63
C ALA A 22 -5.45 20.25 -22.51
N GLN A 23 -4.96 19.16 -21.91
CA GLN A 23 -4.15 18.15 -22.59
C GLN A 23 -5.09 17.17 -23.28
N GLU A 24 -4.83 16.85 -24.54
CA GLU A 24 -5.53 15.77 -25.24
C GLU A 24 -4.82 14.43 -24.96
N PHE A 25 -5.56 13.32 -24.97
CA PHE A 25 -4.99 11.98 -24.74
C PHE A 25 -3.86 11.60 -25.72
N ALA A 26 -3.76 12.30 -26.85
CA ALA A 26 -2.71 12.12 -27.85
C ALA A 26 -1.32 12.60 -27.39
N ASP A 27 -1.23 13.40 -26.31
CA ASP A 27 0.04 13.90 -25.77
C ASP A 27 0.72 12.91 -24.79
N PHE A 28 0.06 11.78 -24.49
CA PHE A 28 0.63 10.70 -23.68
C PHE A 28 1.25 9.65 -24.60
N ASP A 29 2.59 9.63 -24.62
CA ASP A 29 3.34 8.68 -25.44
C ASP A 29 4.28 7.86 -24.55
N TYR A 30 4.02 6.55 -24.54
CA TYR A 30 4.79 5.57 -23.78
C TYR A 30 6.25 5.46 -24.26
N GLU A 31 6.57 5.92 -25.47
CA GLU A 31 7.94 5.98 -25.98
C GLU A 31 8.83 6.94 -25.16
N ASN A 32 8.24 7.87 -24.40
CA ASN A 32 8.98 8.79 -23.53
C ASN A 32 9.30 8.21 -22.15
N LEU A 33 8.79 7.02 -21.82
CA LEU A 33 9.16 6.33 -20.58
C LEU A 33 10.61 5.86 -20.70
N ALA A 34 11.48 6.50 -19.94
CA ALA A 34 12.89 6.17 -19.86
C ALA A 34 13.25 5.95 -18.41
N PHE A 35 13.90 4.84 -18.10
CA PHE A 35 14.40 4.58 -16.75
C PHE A 35 15.35 5.69 -16.32
N ARG A 36 15.01 6.38 -15.22
CA ARG A 36 15.76 7.53 -14.67
C ARG A 36 16.46 7.20 -13.37
N GLY A 37 16.04 6.16 -12.67
CA GLY A 37 16.68 5.75 -11.43
C GLY A 37 15.86 4.81 -10.57
N VAL A 38 16.42 4.51 -9.40
CA VAL A 38 15.83 3.68 -8.35
C VAL A 38 15.81 4.44 -7.03
N GLY A 39 14.75 4.26 -6.26
CA GLY A 39 14.61 4.72 -4.89
C GLY A 39 14.41 3.55 -3.94
N LEU A 40 14.87 3.73 -2.70
CA LEU A 40 14.52 2.86 -1.59
C LEU A 40 13.36 3.48 -0.82
N GLU A 41 12.41 2.64 -0.43
CA GLU A 41 11.27 3.00 0.39
C GLU A 41 11.41 2.35 1.76
N TRP A 42 11.12 3.13 2.80
CA TRP A 42 11.01 2.64 4.15
C TRP A 42 9.80 3.31 4.81
N GLY A 43 8.98 2.49 5.45
CA GLY A 43 7.76 2.93 6.12
C GLY A 43 7.55 2.16 7.41
N TYR A 44 6.52 2.57 8.14
CA TYR A 44 6.07 1.88 9.33
C TYR A 44 4.55 1.74 9.25
N LEU A 45 4.06 0.53 9.52
CA LEU A 45 2.66 0.17 9.41
C LEU A 45 2.05 0.02 10.80
N TRP A 46 0.84 0.57 10.99
CA TRP A 46 0.01 0.39 12.19
C TRP A 46 -1.32 -0.27 11.82
N PRO A 47 -1.31 -1.54 11.38
CA PRO A 47 -2.51 -2.28 11.04
C PRO A 47 -3.24 -2.80 12.28
N ASP A 48 -4.54 -3.09 12.14
CA ASP A 48 -5.37 -3.58 13.25
C ASP A 48 -5.22 -5.09 13.51
N LYS A 49 -4.79 -5.85 12.49
CA LYS A 49 -4.78 -7.33 12.52
C LYS A 49 -3.44 -7.94 12.93
N VAL A 50 -2.34 -7.23 12.70
CA VAL A 50 -0.98 -7.68 13.05
C VAL A 50 -0.29 -6.66 13.94
N GLU A 51 0.80 -7.09 14.57
CA GLU A 51 1.65 -6.17 15.33
C GLU A 51 2.24 -5.09 14.39
N PRO A 52 2.38 -3.84 14.85
CA PRO A 52 2.97 -2.77 14.05
C PRO A 52 4.39 -3.14 13.59
N THR A 53 4.68 -2.95 12.31
CA THR A 53 5.90 -3.46 11.67
C THR A 53 6.47 -2.47 10.66
N PRO A 54 7.81 -2.41 10.45
CA PRO A 54 8.37 -1.67 9.33
C PRO A 54 8.02 -2.31 7.98
N SER A 55 7.88 -1.48 6.95
CA SER A 55 7.81 -1.89 5.55
C SER A 55 9.02 -1.40 4.78
N TYR A 56 9.43 -2.18 3.79
CA TYR A 56 10.59 -1.89 2.95
C TYR A 56 10.20 -2.02 1.48
N GLY A 57 10.79 -1.21 0.62
CA GLY A 57 10.47 -1.28 -0.79
C GLY A 57 11.53 -0.71 -1.71
N VAL A 58 11.32 -0.96 -2.99
CA VAL A 58 12.13 -0.43 -4.08
C VAL A 58 11.19 0.17 -5.10
N ARG A 59 11.52 1.38 -5.55
CA ARG A 59 10.79 2.12 -6.59
C ARG A 59 11.68 2.34 -7.79
N ALA A 60 11.14 2.21 -9.00
CA ALA A 60 11.79 2.71 -10.21
C ALA A 60 11.14 4.01 -10.67
N ASP A 61 11.93 4.94 -11.19
CA ASP A 61 11.43 6.15 -11.87
C ASP A 61 11.54 5.92 -13.37
N LEU A 62 10.39 5.83 -14.06
CA LEU A 62 10.33 5.63 -15.51
C LEU A 62 10.22 6.95 -16.28
N GLY A 63 10.38 8.09 -15.60
CA GLY A 63 10.28 9.39 -16.24
C GLY A 63 8.86 9.78 -16.58
N TYR A 64 8.74 10.65 -17.57
CA TYR A 64 7.51 11.37 -17.86
C TYR A 64 6.77 10.72 -19.03
N LEU A 65 5.52 10.31 -18.79
CA LEU A 65 4.63 9.80 -19.82
C LEU A 65 4.07 10.94 -20.71
N GLY A 66 4.02 12.14 -20.16
CA GLY A 66 3.57 13.36 -20.82
C GLY A 66 3.97 14.58 -20.00
N PRO A 67 3.57 15.81 -20.39
CA PRO A 67 4.00 17.02 -19.70
C PRO A 67 3.55 17.02 -18.23
N GLY A 68 4.52 16.86 -17.32
CA GLY A 68 4.30 16.89 -15.88
C GLY A 68 3.80 15.57 -15.26
N ILE A 69 3.48 14.53 -16.05
CA ILE A 69 3.05 13.22 -15.51
C ILE A 69 4.23 12.26 -15.47
N ARG A 70 4.63 11.85 -14.25
CA ARG A 70 5.72 10.91 -13.99
C ARG A 70 5.19 9.56 -13.53
N ILE A 71 5.72 8.47 -14.06
CA ILE A 71 5.32 7.10 -13.73
C ILE A 71 6.38 6.44 -12.85
N THR A 72 5.95 5.85 -11.73
CA THR A 72 6.87 5.20 -10.79
C THR A 72 6.28 3.87 -10.27
N PRO A 73 6.66 2.72 -10.84
CA PRO A 73 6.32 1.43 -10.26
C PRO A 73 7.17 1.14 -9.01
N SER A 74 6.60 0.38 -8.07
CA SER A 74 7.32 -0.08 -6.88
C SER A 74 6.93 -1.50 -6.48
N ILE A 75 7.83 -2.11 -5.72
CA ILE A 75 7.59 -3.35 -4.98
C ILE A 75 7.85 -3.07 -3.50
N THR A 76 6.94 -3.49 -2.63
CA THR A 76 7.08 -3.35 -1.18
C THR A 76 6.86 -4.69 -0.49
N TYR A 77 7.49 -4.85 0.67
CA TYR A 77 7.40 -6.04 1.49
C TYR A 77 7.28 -5.66 2.97
N TRP A 78 6.43 -6.38 3.69
CA TRP A 78 6.41 -6.40 5.14
C TRP A 78 6.02 -7.78 5.67
N SER A 79 6.40 -8.04 6.92
CA SER A 79 6.02 -9.25 7.66
C SER A 79 5.81 -8.89 9.12
N SER A 80 4.81 -9.50 9.75
CA SER A 80 4.50 -9.29 11.16
C SER A 80 3.70 -10.45 11.74
N ARG A 81 3.55 -10.49 13.06
CA ARG A 81 2.74 -11.49 13.75
C ARG A 81 1.29 -11.05 13.84
N MET A 82 0.35 -11.96 13.57
CA MET A 82 -1.07 -11.72 13.84
C MET A 82 -1.32 -11.54 15.33
N THR A 83 -2.19 -10.58 15.66
CA THR A 83 -2.55 -10.33 17.05
C THR A 83 -3.36 -11.49 17.60
N ARG A 84 -3.23 -11.78 18.90
CA ARG A 84 -3.99 -12.85 19.57
C ARG A 84 -5.52 -12.73 19.37
N PRO A 85 -6.14 -11.53 19.44
CA PRO A 85 -7.57 -11.41 19.17
C PRO A 85 -7.96 -11.79 17.74
N GLU A 86 -7.13 -11.50 16.75
CA GLU A 86 -7.41 -11.88 15.36
C GLU A 86 -7.25 -13.38 15.15
N VAL A 87 -6.23 -14.01 15.76
CA VAL A 87 -6.08 -15.47 15.77
C VAL A 87 -7.29 -16.15 16.42
N ALA A 88 -7.74 -15.68 17.58
CA ALA A 88 -8.92 -16.22 18.25
C ALA A 88 -10.19 -16.07 17.41
N GLN A 89 -10.36 -14.93 16.72
CA GLN A 89 -11.49 -14.75 15.81
C GLN A 89 -11.43 -15.72 14.61
N LEU A 90 -10.23 -16.04 14.12
CA LEU A 90 -10.06 -17.06 13.08
C LEU A 90 -10.39 -18.45 13.61
N GLU A 91 -9.91 -18.83 14.80
CA GLU A 91 -10.27 -20.08 15.50
C GLU A 91 -11.80 -20.22 15.62
N ASP A 92 -12.48 -19.18 16.12
CA ASP A 92 -13.95 -19.17 16.26
C ASP A 92 -14.67 -19.36 14.91
N ARG A 93 -14.16 -18.73 13.83
CA ARG A 93 -14.72 -18.89 12.48
C ARG A 93 -14.58 -20.33 11.99
N VAL A 94 -13.41 -20.95 12.19
CA VAL A 94 -13.18 -22.35 11.80
C VAL A 94 -14.04 -23.29 12.64
N ASP A 95 -14.10 -23.11 13.96
CA ASP A 95 -14.97 -23.89 14.85
C ASP A 95 -16.43 -23.83 14.42
N SER A 96 -16.92 -22.63 14.06
CA SER A 96 -18.29 -22.46 13.56
C SER A 96 -18.56 -23.22 12.26
N LEU A 97 -17.54 -23.38 11.39
CA LEU A 97 -17.67 -24.15 10.15
C LEU A 97 -17.69 -25.65 10.45
N ILE A 98 -16.84 -26.13 11.34
CA ILE A 98 -16.78 -27.53 11.75
C ILE A 98 -18.10 -27.94 12.40
N VAL A 99 -18.62 -27.16 13.36
CA VAL A 99 -19.90 -27.45 14.03
C VAL A 99 -21.06 -27.50 13.03
N ARG A 100 -21.06 -26.62 12.02
CA ARG A 100 -22.08 -26.63 10.95
C ARG A 100 -22.02 -27.88 10.07
N GLN A 101 -20.83 -28.46 9.87
CA GLN A 101 -20.63 -29.60 8.99
C GLN A 101 -20.74 -30.95 9.71
N GLN A 102 -20.24 -31.04 10.94
CA GLN A 102 -20.09 -32.29 11.69
C GLN A 102 -21.05 -32.40 12.88
N GLY A 103 -21.76 -31.33 13.24
CA GLY A 103 -22.64 -31.28 14.41
C GLY A 103 -21.90 -30.92 15.70
N SER A 104 -22.66 -30.81 16.80
CA SER A 104 -22.12 -30.43 18.11
C SER A 104 -21.27 -31.55 18.72
N GLY A 105 -20.08 -31.21 19.22
CA GLY A 105 -19.14 -32.15 19.86
C GLY A 105 -17.78 -32.27 19.16
N ALA A 106 -17.54 -31.50 18.09
CA ALA A 106 -16.22 -31.41 17.48
C ALA A 106 -15.18 -30.76 18.42
N PRO A 107 -13.90 -31.18 18.36
CA PRO A 107 -12.83 -30.56 19.13
C PRO A 107 -12.63 -29.09 18.69
N SER A 108 -12.33 -28.22 19.67
CA SER A 108 -12.02 -26.82 19.42
C SER A 108 -10.70 -26.65 18.66
N VAL A 109 -10.68 -25.75 17.69
CA VAL A 109 -9.51 -25.43 16.88
C VAL A 109 -8.57 -24.52 17.68
N ALA A 110 -7.28 -24.88 17.69
CA ALA A 110 -6.21 -24.06 18.24
C ALA A 110 -5.14 -23.88 17.16
N LEU A 111 -5.08 -22.70 16.57
CA LEU A 111 -4.19 -22.37 15.46
C LEU A 111 -2.78 -21.96 15.93
N GLY A 112 -2.67 -21.49 17.18
CA GLY A 112 -1.39 -21.01 17.71
C GLY A 112 -0.95 -19.69 17.04
N PRO A 113 0.34 -19.32 17.16
CA PRO A 113 0.85 -18.11 16.52
C PRO A 113 0.82 -18.22 15.00
N ILE A 114 0.39 -17.14 14.35
CA ILE A 114 0.37 -17.00 12.89
C ILE A 114 1.19 -15.76 12.54
N ASP A 115 2.19 -15.93 11.67
CA ASP A 115 2.91 -14.83 11.05
C ASP A 115 2.25 -14.50 9.70
N TRP A 116 2.18 -13.23 9.34
CA TRP A 116 1.52 -12.75 8.13
C TRP A 116 2.44 -11.80 7.39
N SER A 117 2.51 -11.96 6.08
CA SER A 117 3.38 -11.19 5.20
C SER A 117 2.64 -10.71 3.96
N ASP A 118 3.17 -9.66 3.34
CA ASP A 118 2.61 -9.03 2.15
C ASP A 118 3.75 -8.64 1.21
N VAL A 119 3.60 -8.97 -0.06
CA VAL A 119 4.35 -8.38 -1.16
C VAL A 119 3.38 -7.57 -2.00
N ALA A 120 3.59 -6.27 -2.12
CA ALA A 120 2.75 -5.43 -2.97
C ALA A 120 3.51 -4.95 -4.21
N LEU A 121 2.86 -5.03 -5.37
CA LEU A 121 3.29 -4.40 -6.61
C LEU A 121 2.41 -3.18 -6.85
N ALA A 122 3.02 -2.00 -7.00
CA ALA A 122 2.31 -0.76 -7.20
C ALA A 122 2.74 -0.02 -8.46
N LEU A 123 1.84 0.78 -9.01
CA LEU A 123 2.08 1.71 -10.09
C LEU A 123 1.49 3.08 -9.72
N ASP A 124 2.35 4.07 -9.53
CA ASP A 124 1.95 5.45 -9.24
C ASP A 124 2.11 6.35 -10.47
N ALA A 125 1.14 7.23 -10.68
CA ALA A 125 1.22 8.37 -11.57
C ALA A 125 1.28 9.67 -10.74
N HIS A 126 2.31 10.48 -10.97
CA HIS A 126 2.56 11.72 -10.26
C HIS A 126 2.44 12.92 -11.20
N VAL A 127 1.58 13.88 -10.88
CA VAL A 127 1.63 15.22 -11.47
C VAL A 127 2.69 16.02 -10.72
N VAL A 128 3.66 16.59 -11.45
CA VAL A 128 4.84 17.24 -10.90
C VAL A 128 4.89 18.70 -11.34
N TRP A 129 5.15 19.61 -10.40
CA TRP A 129 5.31 21.03 -10.69
C TRP A 129 6.43 21.65 -9.85
N ARG A 130 6.96 22.79 -10.32
CA ARG A 130 7.96 23.56 -9.59
C ARG A 130 7.27 24.62 -8.75
N VAL A 131 7.76 24.81 -7.53
CA VAL A 131 7.42 25.96 -6.69
C VAL A 131 8.65 26.86 -6.53
N PRO A 132 8.51 28.11 -6.02
CA PRO A 132 9.65 29.02 -5.84
C PRO A 132 10.82 28.38 -5.10
N TYR A 133 12.02 28.95 -5.26
CA TYR A 133 13.28 28.45 -4.68
C TYR A 133 13.80 27.12 -5.26
N GLY A 134 13.24 26.66 -6.38
CA GLY A 134 13.74 25.48 -7.09
C GLY A 134 13.26 24.15 -6.50
N PHE A 135 12.27 24.17 -5.61
CA PHE A 135 11.65 22.96 -5.11
C PHE A 135 10.73 22.33 -6.15
N LEU A 136 10.74 21.00 -6.19
CA LEU A 136 9.86 20.19 -7.01
C LEU A 136 8.85 19.51 -6.10
N THR A 137 7.57 19.75 -6.35
CA THR A 137 6.46 19.15 -5.61
C THR A 137 5.65 18.27 -6.52
N PHE A 138 4.90 17.35 -5.94
CA PHE A 138 4.05 16.45 -6.70
C PHE A 138 2.78 16.08 -5.94
N ALA A 139 1.76 15.67 -6.68
CA ALA A 139 0.61 14.93 -6.17
C ALA A 139 0.44 13.69 -7.04
N GLY A 140 0.05 12.57 -6.45
CA GLY A 140 -0.04 11.31 -7.15
C GLY A 140 -1.29 10.52 -6.82
N VAL A 141 -1.61 9.63 -7.75
CA VAL A 141 -2.57 8.55 -7.56
C VAL A 141 -1.92 7.26 -8.06
N GLY A 142 -2.24 6.15 -7.43
CA GLY A 142 -1.67 4.86 -7.77
C GLY A 142 -2.62 3.73 -7.50
N ALA A 143 -2.27 2.56 -8.02
CA ALA A 143 -2.95 1.31 -7.76
C ALA A 143 -1.90 0.26 -7.36
N SER A 144 -2.29 -0.65 -6.46
CA SER A 144 -1.45 -1.76 -6.03
C SER A 144 -2.20 -3.08 -6.06
N VAL A 145 -1.43 -4.15 -6.30
CA VAL A 145 -1.86 -5.54 -6.12
C VAL A 145 -1.05 -6.09 -4.96
N HIS A 146 -1.72 -6.76 -4.03
CA HIS A 146 -1.13 -7.33 -2.82
C HIS A 146 -1.15 -8.86 -2.91
N PHE A 147 -0.04 -9.48 -2.52
CA PHE A 147 0.12 -10.92 -2.40
C PHE A 147 0.42 -11.19 -0.93
N LEU A 148 -0.60 -11.68 -0.24
CA LEU A 148 -0.56 -11.93 1.19
C LEU A 148 -0.27 -13.42 1.44
N ASN A 149 0.45 -13.72 2.53
CA ASN A 149 0.78 -15.10 2.92
C ASN A 149 0.83 -15.23 4.44
N GLY A 150 0.04 -16.14 4.99
CA GLY A 150 -0.04 -16.45 6.41
C GLY A 150 0.66 -17.75 6.76
N GLU A 151 1.67 -17.74 7.62
CA GLU A 151 2.42 -18.94 8.01
C GLU A 151 2.14 -19.29 9.49
N GLY A 152 1.90 -20.57 9.78
CA GLY A 152 1.73 -21.06 11.14
C GLY A 152 1.71 -22.59 11.20
N GLU A 153 2.19 -23.17 12.30
CA GLU A 153 2.38 -24.63 12.43
C GLU A 153 1.07 -25.42 12.22
N ALA A 154 -0.06 -24.88 12.69
CA ALA A 154 -1.37 -25.52 12.55
C ALA A 154 -2.07 -25.26 11.19
N ILE A 155 -1.55 -24.32 10.39
CA ILE A 155 -2.13 -23.90 9.11
C ILE A 155 -1.22 -24.16 7.90
N ALA A 156 -0.06 -24.77 8.13
CA ALA A 156 0.88 -25.14 7.08
C ALA A 156 0.23 -26.09 6.06
N ASP A 157 0.48 -25.83 4.78
CA ASP A 157 -0.08 -26.55 3.63
C ASP A 157 -1.63 -26.49 3.57
N THR A 158 -2.25 -25.43 4.12
CA THR A 158 -3.71 -25.25 4.09
C THR A 158 -4.12 -24.00 3.30
N PHE A 159 -5.39 -23.93 2.86
CA PHE A 159 -5.96 -22.73 2.23
C PHE A 159 -5.93 -21.47 3.11
N VAL A 160 -5.66 -21.61 4.41
CA VAL A 160 -5.49 -20.48 5.34
C VAL A 160 -4.12 -19.82 5.17
N GLU A 161 -3.16 -20.53 4.56
CA GLU A 161 -1.83 -20.01 4.23
C GLU A 161 -1.85 -19.02 3.07
N ASP A 162 -2.63 -19.33 2.02
CA ASP A 162 -2.73 -18.58 0.76
C ASP A 162 -3.69 -17.35 0.80
N LEU A 163 -3.87 -16.72 1.98
CA LEU A 163 -4.81 -15.60 2.19
C LEU A 163 -4.26 -14.24 1.77
#